data_AF-A0A133UYI2-F1
#
_entry.id   AF-A0A133UYI2-F1
#
_cell.length_a   1.000
_cell.length_b   1.000
_cell.length_c   1.000
_cell.angle_alpha   90.00
_cell.angle_beta   90.00
_cell.angle_gamma   90.00
#
_symmetry.space_group_name_H-M   'P 1'
#
loop_
_entity.id
_entity.type
_entity.pdbx_description
1 polymer ?
#
loop_
_entity_poly.entity_id
_entity_poly.type
_entity_poly.pdbx_seq_one_letter_code
_entity_poly.pdbx_strand_id
1 'polypeptide(L)'
;MDAIKQDLEEFEPEESPETIATAIRIGNPVNGPKALKAIRESKGTAEGVSDEEIVQAQRMLARLEGIGAEPASASSIAGLKKLVDQGVVAEDERVVCVTTGHILKDPQEVIDVSEPLVKVPAEYGEIVKQLGD
;
A
#
# COMPACT_ATOMS: atom_id res chain seq x y z
N MET A 1 5.42 -5.26 -13.40
CA MET A 1 4.70 -6.51 -13.08
C MET A 1 4.59 -7.40 -14.31
N ASP A 2 4.19 -6.83 -15.45
CA ASP A 2 3.99 -7.57 -16.70
C ASP A 2 5.21 -8.38 -17.15
N ALA A 3 6.42 -7.82 -17.05
CA ALA A 3 7.65 -8.53 -17.38
C ALA A 3 7.86 -9.83 -16.58
N ILE A 4 7.36 -9.91 -15.34
CA ILE A 4 7.41 -11.14 -14.53
C ILE A 4 6.27 -12.08 -14.91
N LYS A 5 5.05 -11.57 -15.08
CA LYS A 5 3.86 -12.38 -15.39
C LYS A 5 3.91 -12.99 -16.80
N GLN A 6 4.55 -12.30 -17.74
CA GLN A 6 4.68 -12.70 -19.14
C GLN A 6 6.08 -13.27 -19.47
N ASP A 7 6.95 -13.40 -18.47
CA ASP A 7 8.34 -13.88 -18.60
C ASP A 7 9.17 -13.14 -19.67
N LEU A 8 9.07 -11.81 -19.69
CA LEU A 8 9.80 -10.94 -20.65
C LEU A 8 11.15 -10.53 -20.08
N GLU A 9 12.24 -10.62 -20.85
CA GLU A 9 13.59 -10.28 -20.37
C GLU A 9 13.68 -8.87 -19.77
N GLU A 10 13.00 -7.90 -20.37
CA GLU A 10 12.98 -6.48 -20.00
C GLU A 10 11.57 -6.02 -19.63
N PHE A 11 11.49 -4.90 -18.91
CA PHE A 11 10.22 -4.21 -18.64
C PHE A 11 10.07 -3.02 -19.59
N GLU A 12 8.84 -2.71 -19.97
CA GLU A 12 8.53 -1.48 -20.70
C GLU A 12 8.34 -0.34 -19.68
N PRO A 13 9.04 0.80 -19.84
CA PRO A 13 8.81 1.98 -19.02
C PRO A 13 7.38 2.52 -19.16
N GLU A 14 6.80 2.98 -18.05
CA GLU A 14 5.56 3.75 -18.06
C GLU A 14 5.89 5.24 -18.27
N GLU A 15 5.34 5.85 -19.30
CA GLU A 15 5.63 7.24 -19.68
C GLU A 15 4.92 8.24 -18.75
N SER A 16 3.75 7.87 -18.20
CA SER A 16 2.96 8.75 -17.33
C SER A 16 2.51 8.03 -16.05
N PRO A 17 3.44 7.69 -15.15
CA PRO A 17 3.12 6.94 -13.93
C PRO A 17 2.27 7.80 -12.99
N GLU A 18 1.12 7.27 -12.58
CA GLU A 18 0.19 7.94 -11.67
C GLU A 18 -0.16 7.03 -10.49
N THR A 19 -0.11 7.60 -9.28
CA THR A 19 -0.52 6.97 -8.02
C THR A 19 -0.45 8.01 -6.90
N ILE A 20 -1.30 7.88 -5.87
CA ILE A 20 -1.16 8.60 -4.60
C ILE A 20 0.15 8.26 -3.88
N ALA A 21 0.74 7.09 -4.15
CA ALA A 21 1.98 6.64 -3.51
C ALA A 21 3.21 7.28 -4.17
N THR A 22 3.40 8.58 -3.91
CA THR A 22 4.40 9.43 -4.54
C THR A 22 5.83 8.86 -4.53
N ALA A 23 6.22 8.16 -3.47
CA ALA A 23 7.55 7.55 -3.33
C ALA A 23 7.83 6.40 -4.32
N ILE A 24 6.80 5.78 -4.90
CA ILE A 24 6.91 4.71 -5.90
C ILE A 24 6.29 5.11 -7.25
N ARG A 25 5.94 6.40 -7.45
CA ARG A 25 5.48 6.95 -8.73
C ARG A 25 6.63 7.09 -9.73
N ILE A 26 7.15 5.96 -10.18
CA ILE A 26 8.36 5.85 -11.02
C ILE A 26 8.03 4.99 -12.23
N GLY A 27 8.05 5.61 -13.41
CA GLY A 27 7.74 4.93 -14.67
C GLY A 27 8.91 4.15 -15.26
N ASN A 28 10.14 4.65 -15.07
CA ASN A 28 11.37 4.01 -15.52
C ASN A 28 12.38 3.84 -14.36
N PRO A 29 12.27 2.77 -13.55
CA PRO A 29 13.16 2.57 -12.41
C PRO A 29 14.59 2.26 -12.84
N VAL A 30 15.55 3.08 -12.37
CA VAL A 30 16.99 2.92 -12.66
C VAL A 30 17.52 1.52 -12.30
N ASN A 31 17.00 0.92 -11.23
CA ASN A 31 17.38 -0.43 -10.80
C ASN A 31 16.40 -1.52 -11.28
N GLY A 32 15.50 -1.22 -12.23
CA GLY A 32 14.52 -2.17 -12.77
C GLY A 32 15.13 -3.50 -13.26
N PRO A 33 16.23 -3.51 -14.02
CA PRO A 33 16.87 -4.76 -14.45
C PRO A 33 17.40 -5.60 -13.27
N LYS A 34 17.91 -4.94 -12.22
CA LYS A 34 18.35 -5.62 -10.99
C LYS A 34 17.17 -6.20 -10.21
N ALA A 35 16.04 -5.49 -10.18
CA ALA A 35 14.83 -5.98 -9.54
C ALA A 35 14.27 -7.22 -10.26
N LEU A 36 14.18 -7.21 -11.60
CA LEU A 36 13.77 -8.39 -12.38
C LEU A 36 14.67 -9.59 -12.11
N LYS A 37 15.99 -9.37 -12.11
CA LYS A 37 16.96 -10.42 -11.77
C LYS A 37 16.73 -10.98 -10.37
N ALA A 38 16.58 -10.13 -9.35
CA ALA A 38 16.36 -10.57 -7.98
C ALA A 38 15.05 -11.37 -7.80
N ILE A 39 13.97 -10.94 -8.47
CA ILE A 39 12.68 -11.65 -8.44
C ILE A 39 12.83 -13.04 -9.07
N ARG A 40 13.49 -13.14 -10.23
CA ARG A 40 13.72 -14.43 -10.90
C ARG A 40 14.62 -15.37 -10.10
N GLU A 41 15.75 -14.88 -9.59
CA GLU A 41 16.70 -15.69 -8.81
C GLU A 41 16.07 -16.21 -7.51
N SER A 42 15.18 -15.44 -6.89
CA SER A 42 14.42 -15.85 -5.70
C SER A 42 13.20 -16.72 -6.02
N LYS A 43 12.88 -16.93 -7.31
CA LYS A 43 11.63 -17.56 -7.77
C LYS A 43 10.37 -16.85 -7.22
N GLY A 44 10.49 -15.55 -6.99
CA GLY A 44 9.41 -14.70 -6.50
C GLY A 44 8.46 -14.27 -7.61
N THR A 45 7.54 -13.38 -7.25
CA THR A 45 6.58 -12.76 -8.16
C THR A 45 6.58 -11.25 -7.97
N ALA A 46 5.81 -10.56 -8.82
CA ALA A 46 5.60 -9.13 -8.74
C ALA A 46 4.13 -8.83 -9.04
N GLU A 47 3.45 -8.11 -8.15
CA GLU A 47 2.03 -7.78 -8.26
C GLU A 47 1.78 -6.28 -8.07
N GLY A 48 0.84 -5.75 -8.87
CA GLY A 48 0.39 -4.37 -8.81
C GLY A 48 -0.86 -4.23 -7.96
N VAL A 49 -0.99 -3.10 -7.29
CA VAL A 49 -2.14 -2.76 -6.44
C VAL A 49 -2.70 -1.40 -6.81
N SER A 50 -4.00 -1.20 -6.65
CA SER A 50 -4.66 0.08 -6.89
C SER A 50 -4.46 1.04 -5.70
N ASP A 51 -4.68 2.33 -5.93
CA ASP A 51 -4.64 3.34 -4.87
C ASP A 51 -5.68 3.04 -3.78
N GLU A 52 -6.85 2.52 -4.13
CA GLU A 52 -7.87 2.08 -3.17
C GLU A 52 -7.37 0.91 -2.30
N GLU A 53 -6.69 -0.08 -2.91
CA GLU A 53 -6.09 -1.20 -2.17
C GLU A 53 -4.99 -0.69 -1.20
N ILE A 54 -4.19 0.30 -1.62
CA ILE A 54 -3.19 0.96 -0.79
C ILE A 54 -3.84 1.66 0.41
N VAL A 55 -4.88 2.46 0.20
CA VAL A 55 -5.59 3.17 1.27
C VAL A 55 -6.24 2.19 2.25
N GLN A 56 -6.84 1.11 1.75
CA GLN A 56 -7.41 0.07 2.59
C GLN A 56 -6.34 -0.60 3.45
N ALA A 57 -5.16 -0.89 2.88
CA ALA A 57 -4.04 -1.47 3.60
C ALA A 57 -3.48 -0.51 4.67
N GLN A 58 -3.33 0.79 4.38
CA GLN A 58 -2.95 1.79 5.38
C GLN A 58 -3.94 1.80 6.55
N ARG A 59 -5.24 1.84 6.25
CA ARG A 59 -6.30 1.86 7.28
C ARG A 59 -6.30 0.59 8.11
N MET A 60 -6.11 -0.57 7.49
CA MET A 60 -6.02 -1.85 8.18
C MET A 60 -4.82 -1.86 9.14
N LEU A 61 -3.65 -1.46 8.66
CA LEU A 61 -2.43 -1.43 9.45
C LEU A 61 -2.54 -0.45 10.64
N ALA A 62 -3.14 0.71 10.42
CA ALA A 62 -3.36 1.69 11.48
C ALA A 62 -4.41 1.23 12.51
N ARG A 63 -5.55 0.67 12.06
CA ARG A 63 -6.67 0.30 12.94
C ARG A 63 -6.43 -1.01 13.70
N LEU A 64 -5.76 -1.98 13.09
CA LEU A 64 -5.56 -3.31 13.68
C LEU A 64 -4.23 -3.41 14.45
N GLU A 65 -3.16 -2.82 13.91
CA GLU A 65 -1.81 -2.98 14.47
C GLU A 65 -1.27 -1.70 15.13
N GLY A 66 -1.96 -0.57 14.99
CA GLY A 66 -1.50 0.72 15.51
C GLY A 66 -0.27 1.27 14.78
N ILE A 67 0.02 0.79 13.56
CA ILE A 67 1.19 1.19 12.78
C ILE A 67 0.77 2.18 11.70
N GLY A 68 1.30 3.40 11.78
CA GLY A 68 1.12 4.43 10.75
C GLY A 68 2.21 4.38 9.69
N ALA A 69 1.87 3.94 8.48
CA ALA A 69 2.77 3.89 7.32
C ALA A 69 2.36 4.89 6.22
N GLU A 70 3.33 5.39 5.43
CA GLU A 70 3.05 6.15 4.20
C GLU A 70 2.37 5.26 3.12
N PRO A 71 1.69 5.82 2.10
CA PRO A 71 0.99 5.01 1.08
C PRO A 71 1.89 3.99 0.38
N ALA A 72 3.10 4.41 -0.03
CA ALA A 72 4.06 3.51 -0.66
C ALA A 72 4.44 2.31 0.22
N SER A 73 4.53 2.50 1.54
CA SER A 73 4.82 1.41 2.49
C SER A 73 3.67 0.42 2.61
N ALA A 74 2.44 0.91 2.56
CA ALA A 74 1.25 0.07 2.62
C ALA A 74 1.04 -0.78 1.35
N SER A 75 1.67 -0.42 0.23
CA SER A 75 1.63 -1.23 -1.00
C SER A 75 2.11 -2.68 -0.78
N SER A 76 3.07 -2.90 0.14
CA SER A 76 3.56 -4.25 0.48
C SER A 76 2.48 -5.09 1.17
N ILE A 77 1.65 -4.47 2.00
CA ILE A 77 0.54 -5.12 2.72
C ILE A 77 -0.64 -5.35 1.77
N ALA A 78 -0.96 -4.38 0.92
CA ALA A 78 -1.97 -4.52 -0.12
C ALA A 78 -1.61 -5.67 -1.08
N GLY A 79 -0.35 -5.72 -1.51
CA GLY A 79 0.16 -6.79 -2.37
C GLY A 79 0.10 -8.15 -1.69
N LEU A 80 0.49 -8.25 -0.42
CA LEU A 80 0.35 -9.49 0.35
C LEU A 80 -1.11 -9.95 0.42
N LYS A 81 -2.04 -9.06 0.79
CA LYS A 81 -3.46 -9.39 0.86
C LYS A 81 -3.95 -9.97 -0.48
N LYS A 82 -3.59 -9.33 -1.59
CA LYS A 82 -3.96 -9.76 -2.94
C LYS A 82 -3.37 -11.13 -3.29
N LEU A 83 -2.11 -11.38 -2.94
CA LEU A 83 -1.44 -12.66 -3.20
C LEU A 83 -2.03 -13.80 -2.35
N VAL A 84 -2.47 -13.53 -1.11
CA VAL A 84 -3.21 -14.48 -0.29
C VAL A 84 -4.57 -14.77 -0.91
N ASP A 85 -5.32 -13.74 -1.31
CA ASP A 85 -6.64 -13.89 -1.95
C ASP A 85 -6.54 -14.69 -3.28
N GLN A 86 -5.41 -14.60 -3.99
CA GLN A 86 -5.11 -15.38 -5.20
C GLN A 86 -4.58 -16.80 -4.93
N GLY A 87 -4.29 -17.16 -3.68
CA GLY A 87 -3.68 -18.43 -3.31
C GLY A 87 -2.21 -18.58 -3.70
N VAL A 88 -1.52 -17.48 -4.01
CA VAL A 88 -0.08 -17.47 -4.30
C VAL A 88 0.75 -17.57 -3.02
N VAL A 89 0.25 -16.99 -1.93
CA VAL A 89 0.81 -17.10 -0.58
C VAL A 89 -0.19 -17.84 0.29
N ALA A 90 0.23 -18.92 0.95
CA ALA A 90 -0.64 -19.68 1.85
C ALA A 90 -0.82 -19.00 3.23
N GLU A 91 -1.94 -19.28 3.90
CA GLU A 91 -2.28 -18.65 5.19
C GLU A 91 -1.30 -18.99 6.33
N ASP A 92 -0.56 -20.11 6.22
CA ASP A 92 0.42 -20.56 7.21
C ASP A 92 1.86 -20.13 6.89
N GLU A 93 2.08 -19.42 5.77
CA GLU A 93 3.39 -18.88 5.42
C GLU A 93 3.82 -17.73 6.33
N ARG A 94 5.13 -17.64 6.57
CA ARG A 94 5.71 -16.53 7.31
C ARG A 94 6.20 -15.46 6.34
N VAL A 95 5.49 -14.33 6.31
CA VAL A 95 5.80 -13.21 5.44
C VAL A 95 6.36 -12.03 6.23
N VAL A 96 7.31 -11.32 5.63
CA VAL A 96 7.80 -10.03 6.13
C VAL A 96 7.43 -8.95 5.13
N CYS A 97 6.59 -8.00 5.53
CA CYS A 97 6.26 -6.80 4.76
C CYS A 97 7.12 -5.63 5.24
N VAL A 98 7.87 -5.01 4.35
CA VAL A 98 8.77 -3.90 4.68
C VAL A 98 8.03 -2.58 4.54
N THR A 99 7.82 -1.88 5.66
CA THR A 99 7.30 -0.51 5.69
C THR A 99 8.45 0.49 5.69
N THR A 100 8.69 1.15 4.55
CA THR A 100 9.85 2.01 4.32
C THR A 100 9.75 3.41 4.94
N GLY A 101 8.54 3.91 5.18
CA GLY A 101 8.30 5.28 5.58
C GLY A 101 7.16 5.42 6.58
N HIS A 102 7.34 6.37 7.51
CA HIS A 102 6.38 6.69 8.55
C HIS A 102 5.25 7.58 8.01
N ILE A 103 4.04 7.44 8.56
CA ILE A 103 2.84 8.20 8.18
C ILE A 103 3.02 9.73 8.21
N LEU A 104 3.93 10.24 9.05
CA LEU A 104 4.19 11.69 9.20
C LEU A 104 5.09 12.29 8.13
N LYS A 105 5.56 11.50 7.16
CA LYS A 105 6.40 12.00 6.07
C LYS A 105 5.62 12.92 5.12
N ASP A 106 4.37 12.57 4.85
CA ASP A 106 3.39 13.42 4.16
C ASP A 106 2.05 13.36 4.91
N PRO A 107 1.82 14.28 5.86
CA PRO A 107 0.57 14.28 6.63
C PRO A 107 -0.65 14.69 5.79
N GLN A 108 -0.47 15.34 4.64
CA GLN A 108 -1.60 15.77 3.81
C GLN A 108 -2.23 14.57 3.10
N GLU A 109 -1.42 13.67 2.54
CA GLU A 109 -1.90 12.40 1.94
C GLU A 109 -2.79 11.63 2.93
N VAL A 110 -2.43 11.64 4.22
CA VAL A 110 -3.16 10.94 5.29
C VAL A 110 -4.49 11.62 5.60
N ILE A 111 -4.51 12.95 5.63
CA ILE A 111 -5.74 13.72 5.85
C ILE A 111 -6.71 13.48 4.69
N ASP A 112 -6.22 13.48 3.45
CA ASP A 112 -7.05 13.34 2.25
C ASP A 112 -7.73 11.97 2.16
N VAL A 113 -7.09 10.93 2.69
CA VAL A 113 -7.64 9.56 2.72
C VAL A 113 -8.37 9.23 4.04
N SER A 114 -8.48 10.18 4.97
CA SER A 114 -9.20 10.00 6.23
C SER A 114 -10.70 10.29 6.10
N GLU A 115 -11.49 9.74 7.01
CA GLU A 115 -12.92 10.08 7.08
C GLU A 115 -13.09 11.55 7.51
N PRO A 116 -14.04 12.29 6.91
CA PRO A 116 -14.29 13.68 7.29
C PRO A 116 -14.65 13.83 8.77
N LEU A 117 -14.15 14.90 9.39
CA LEU A 117 -14.49 15.23 10.76
C LEU A 117 -16.00 15.51 10.89
N VAL A 118 -16.66 14.81 11.81
CA VAL A 118 -18.04 15.10 12.18
C VAL A 118 -18.05 16.30 13.12
N LYS A 119 -18.68 17.40 12.68
CA LYS A 119 -18.84 18.60 13.50
C LYS A 119 -20.05 18.44 14.42
N VAL A 120 -19.86 18.61 15.72
CA VAL A 120 -20.91 18.59 16.74
C VAL A 120 -20.87 19.86 17.59
N PRO A 121 -22.02 20.31 18.14
CA PRO A 121 -22.03 21.38 19.14
C PRO A 121 -21.11 21.07 20.32
N ALA A 122 -20.55 22.12 20.93
CA ALA A 122 -19.68 22.00 22.12
C ALA A 122 -20.50 21.75 23.41
N GLU A 123 -21.42 20.78 23.34
CA GLU A 123 -22.33 20.39 24.41
C GLU A 123 -22.12 18.91 24.73
N TYR A 124 -22.00 18.58 26.02
CA TYR A 124 -21.72 17.21 26.46
C TYR A 124 -22.71 16.19 25.88
N GLY A 125 -24.00 16.51 25.89
CA GLY A 125 -25.05 15.62 25.38
C GLY A 125 -24.92 15.33 23.88
N GLU A 126 -24.55 16.32 23.08
CA GLU A 126 -24.38 16.15 21.63
C GLU A 126 -23.11 15.35 21.29
N ILE A 127 -22.04 15.53 22.08
CA ILE A 127 -20.79 14.76 21.93
C ILE A 127 -21.03 13.28 22.25
N VAL A 128 -21.66 12.97 23.39
CA VAL A 128 -21.94 11.57 23.80
C VAL A 128 -22.82 10.86 22.78
N LYS A 129 -23.89 11.52 22.33
CA LYS A 129 -24.79 11.00 21.29
C LYS A 129 -24.06 10.64 19.99
N GLN A 130 -23.06 11.42 19.60
CA GLN A 130 -22.28 11.17 18.39
C GLN A 130 -21.27 10.02 18.56
N LEU A 131 -20.73 9.83 19.76
CA LEU A 131 -19.79 8.74 20.06
C LEU A 131 -20.49 7.38 20.18
N GLY A 132 -21.82 7.36 20.34
CA GLY A 132 -22.60 6.13 20.43
C GLY A 132 -22.62 5.50 21.81
N ASP A 133 -22.27 6.27 22.84
CA ASP A 133 -22.31 5.90 24.27
C ASP A 133 -23.66 6.24 24.93
#